data_AF-A0A1Y6M975-F1
#
_entry.id   AF-A0A1Y6M975-F1
#
_cell.length_a   1.000
_cell.length_b   1.000
_cell.length_c   1.000
_cell.angle_alpha   90.00
_cell.angle_beta   90.00
_cell.angle_gamma   90.00
#
_symmetry.space_group_name_H-M   'P 1'
#
loop_
_entity.id
_entity.type
_entity.pdbx_description
1 polymer ?
#
loop_
_entity_poly.entity_id
_entity_poly.type
_entity_poly.pdbx_seq_one_letter_code
_entity_poly.pdbx_strand_id
1 'polypeptide(L)'
;MTLFWILTAVLVLIAIAIFVIPMYFGKEYDDEASRDELNKAFFKDRIHELEEESQEGLVDNQQEMVTDLQQTLLDDLPVTEKKQAAYVSPAMVVPGLILIVGICYGVYGAVGSSAKVEAWHQAVNRLPELTQRLMGDNASNEPLSDQDMSDLTLALRTKLHKDGDDPMGWLLLGRIAIANRDGATAEMAMKRAYDLNPVDTDIRLGYAQTLMLSGKPGQSELARQLLRQVIKSDHSNVQALSLLAFDAFEQKNYQQAVDYWTMMKTLIGPNDSRTPMLTRSIERAKMRIADGDSSKVAPDPTAIDETTTQSETQNADTDKQVTATIALGKDVVLPKQGNIIISVHDADGSPMPIAAVKLPLSTKFPLTITLTDKDSMIPQRQLSSLSEMIIRARVDSDGNVMTKQGDWYGQSSKTPLGGETAFVINKQY
;
A
#
# COMPACT_ATOMS: atom_id res chain seq x y z
N MET A 1 9.74 14.86 21.34
CA MET A 1 9.60 13.75 22.32
C MET A 1 9.45 14.20 23.76
N THR A 2 10.24 15.15 24.25
CA THR A 2 10.17 15.64 25.65
C THR A 2 8.78 16.16 26.04
N LEU A 3 8.16 16.99 25.18
CA LEU A 3 6.82 17.53 25.41
C LEU A 3 5.75 16.44 25.61
N PHE A 4 5.82 15.35 24.82
CA PHE A 4 4.89 14.23 24.91
C PHE A 4 4.94 13.58 26.31
N TRP A 5 6.13 13.25 26.79
CA TRP A 5 6.32 12.63 28.10
C TRP A 5 5.93 13.54 29.26
N ILE A 6 6.14 14.86 29.13
CA ILE A 6 5.66 15.85 30.09
C ILE A 6 4.13 15.81 30.15
N LEU A 7 3.47 15.80 29.00
CA LEU A 7 2.00 15.79 28.90
C LEU A 7 1.40 14.50 29.46
N THR A 8 2.01 13.34 29.20
CA THR A 8 1.57 12.06 29.81
C THR A 8 1.77 12.06 31.31
N ALA A 9 2.89 12.61 31.82
CA ALA A 9 3.11 12.73 33.26
C ALA A 9 2.05 13.63 33.93
N VAL A 10 1.71 14.75 33.31
CA VAL A 10 0.63 15.64 33.79
C VAL A 10 -0.72 14.93 33.79
N LEU A 11 -1.07 14.19 32.73
CA LEU A 11 -2.32 13.42 32.69
C LEU A 11 -2.40 12.33 33.75
N VAL A 12 -1.30 11.62 34.00
CA VAL A 12 -1.21 10.63 35.07
C VAL A 12 -1.38 11.31 36.44
N LEU A 13 -0.75 12.47 36.66
CA LEU A 13 -0.93 13.24 37.90
C LEU A 13 -2.40 13.67 38.11
N ILE A 14 -3.09 14.09 37.04
CA ILE A 14 -4.52 14.41 37.10
C ILE A 14 -5.34 13.16 37.45
N ALA A 15 -5.08 12.02 36.82
CA ALA A 15 -5.77 10.77 37.13
C ALA A 15 -5.55 10.34 38.59
N ILE A 16 -4.31 10.48 39.08
CA ILE A 16 -3.96 10.25 40.49
C ILE A 16 -4.75 11.19 41.41
N ALA A 17 -4.81 12.49 41.08
CA ALA A 17 -5.55 13.48 41.87
C ALA A 17 -7.05 13.15 41.95
N ILE A 18 -7.66 12.69 40.85
CA ILE A 18 -9.08 12.26 40.83
C ILE A 18 -9.34 11.09 41.79
N PHE A 19 -8.39 10.17 41.97
CA PHE A 19 -8.53 9.06 42.92
C PHE A 19 -8.21 9.44 44.36
N VAL A 20 -7.17 10.25 44.57
CA VAL A 20 -6.65 10.58 45.91
C VAL A 20 -7.47 11.68 46.59
N ILE A 21 -7.96 12.68 45.85
CA ILE A 21 -8.70 13.82 46.43
C ILE A 21 -10.02 13.37 47.08
N PRO A 22 -10.92 12.63 46.41
CA PRO A 22 -12.16 12.16 47.05
C PRO A 22 -11.93 11.19 48.20
N MET A 23 -10.77 10.52 48.24
CA MET A 23 -10.43 9.62 49.34
C MET A 23 -10.00 10.37 50.60
N TYR A 24 -9.29 11.49 50.47
CA TYR A 24 -8.86 12.32 51.61
C TYR A 24 -9.89 13.40 52.00
N PHE A 25 -10.66 13.90 51.04
CA PHE A 25 -11.64 14.96 51.24
C PHE A 25 -13.10 14.48 51.11
N GLY A 26 -13.30 13.18 50.90
CA GLY A 26 -14.63 12.57 50.93
C GLY A 26 -15.25 12.81 52.29
N LYS A 27 -16.34 13.56 52.32
CA LYS A 27 -17.14 13.69 53.52
C LYS A 27 -17.58 12.29 53.93
N GLU A 28 -17.37 11.94 55.19
CA GLU A 28 -18.12 10.85 55.81
C GLU A 28 -19.59 11.13 55.49
N TYR A 29 -20.19 10.24 54.70
CA TYR A 29 -21.62 10.28 54.49
C TYR A 29 -22.20 9.88 55.83
N ASP A 30 -22.52 10.89 56.65
CA ASP A 30 -23.01 10.69 58.00
C ASP A 30 -24.48 10.30 57.90
N ASP A 31 -24.71 9.03 57.55
CA ASP A 31 -26.04 8.43 57.42
C ASP A 31 -26.87 8.71 58.68
N GLU A 32 -26.24 8.73 59.85
CA GLU A 32 -26.88 9.08 61.12
C GLU A 32 -27.36 10.54 61.17
N ALA A 33 -26.51 11.51 60.80
CA ALA A 33 -26.93 12.92 60.76
C ALA A 33 -28.07 13.16 59.76
N SER A 34 -28.06 12.45 58.63
CA SER A 34 -29.15 12.53 57.65
C SER A 34 -30.46 11.91 58.16
N ARG A 35 -30.39 10.81 58.92
CA ARG A 35 -31.55 10.15 59.54
C ARG A 35 -32.13 10.96 60.68
N ASP A 36 -31.28 11.55 61.52
CA ASP A 36 -31.72 12.45 62.59
C ASP A 36 -32.39 13.71 62.07
N GLU A 37 -31.86 14.31 61.00
CA GLU A 37 -32.50 15.45 60.34
C GLU A 37 -33.85 15.05 59.71
N LEU A 38 -33.93 13.86 59.10
CA LEU A 38 -35.16 13.35 58.51
C LEU A 38 -36.23 13.03 59.57
N ASN A 39 -35.86 12.38 60.68
CA ASN A 39 -36.76 12.07 61.79
C ASN A 39 -37.31 13.35 62.44
N LYS A 40 -36.46 14.39 62.59
CA LYS A 40 -36.89 15.72 63.05
C LYS A 40 -37.84 16.41 62.07
N ALA A 41 -37.65 16.22 60.77
CA ALA A 41 -38.54 16.76 59.75
C ALA A 41 -39.92 16.09 59.82
N PHE A 42 -39.98 14.76 59.87
CA PHE A 42 -41.25 14.02 59.99
C PHE A 42 -42.01 14.36 61.27
N PHE A 43 -41.31 14.52 62.39
CA PHE A 43 -41.93 14.96 63.64
C PHE A 43 -42.60 16.34 63.48
N LYS A 44 -41.93 17.30 62.84
CA LYS A 44 -42.50 18.65 62.63
C LYS A 44 -43.71 18.63 61.71
N ASP A 45 -43.64 17.85 60.63
CA ASP A 45 -44.77 17.70 59.70
C ASP A 45 -45.97 17.08 60.43
N ARG A 46 -45.75 16.06 61.25
CA ARG A 46 -46.83 15.41 62.00
C ARG A 46 -47.44 16.32 63.07
N ILE A 47 -46.65 17.20 63.70
CA ILE A 47 -47.18 18.20 64.63
C ILE A 47 -48.09 19.21 63.91
N HIS A 48 -47.72 19.63 62.70
CA HIS A 48 -48.54 20.53 61.89
C HIS A 48 -49.86 19.86 61.46
N GLU A 49 -49.80 18.60 61.01
CA GLU A 49 -50.97 17.79 60.66
C GLU A 49 -51.90 17.61 61.88
N LEU A 50 -51.34 17.34 63.07
CA LEU A 50 -52.10 17.19 64.31
C LEU A 50 -52.81 18.50 64.72
N GLU A 51 -52.21 19.65 64.43
CA GLU A 51 -52.81 20.97 64.68
C GLU A 51 -54.01 21.22 63.75
N GLU A 52 -53.90 20.85 62.48
CA GLU A 52 -55.01 20.91 61.52
C GLU A 52 -56.15 19.95 61.91
N GLU A 53 -55.84 18.69 62.21
CA GLU A 53 -56.83 17.68 62.63
C GLU A 53 -57.54 18.08 63.94
N SER A 54 -56.85 18.77 64.85
CA SER A 54 -57.45 19.29 66.08
C SER A 54 -58.41 20.46 65.81
N GLN A 55 -58.07 21.37 64.89
CA GLN A 55 -58.97 22.46 64.48
C GLN A 55 -60.23 21.94 63.77
N GLU A 56 -60.12 20.82 63.06
CA GLU A 56 -61.25 20.12 62.43
C GLU A 56 -62.10 19.29 63.42
N GLY A 57 -61.68 19.19 64.68
CA GLY A 57 -62.39 18.45 65.73
C GLY A 57 -62.25 16.92 65.65
N LEU A 58 -61.26 16.42 64.91
CA LEU A 58 -60.96 14.99 64.78
C LEU A 58 -60.11 14.46 65.93
N VAL A 59 -59.45 15.34 66.69
CA VAL A 59 -58.53 14.99 67.79
C VAL A 59 -59.07 15.47 69.13
N ASP A 60 -59.31 14.51 70.03
CA ASP A 60 -59.93 14.74 71.36
C ASP A 60 -58.92 15.29 72.39
N ASN A 61 -57.66 14.82 72.35
CA ASN A 61 -56.60 15.24 73.26
C ASN A 61 -55.25 15.42 72.53
N GLN A 62 -55.07 16.60 71.92
CA GLN A 62 -53.87 16.95 71.18
C GLN A 62 -52.60 16.82 72.05
N GLN A 63 -52.69 17.18 73.33
CA GLN A 63 -51.55 17.26 74.23
C GLN A 63 -50.93 15.89 74.54
N GLU A 64 -51.77 14.86 74.61
CA GLU A 64 -51.35 13.47 74.78
C GLU A 64 -50.63 12.95 73.54
N MET A 65 -51.20 13.17 72.35
CA MET A 65 -50.58 12.75 71.08
C MET A 65 -49.23 13.43 70.82
N VAL A 66 -49.08 14.72 71.17
CA VAL A 66 -47.78 15.41 71.10
C VAL A 66 -46.75 14.77 72.03
N THR A 67 -47.18 14.33 73.21
CA THR A 67 -46.30 13.68 74.19
C THR A 67 -45.82 12.33 73.67
N ASP A 68 -46.71 11.53 73.09
CA ASP A 68 -46.37 10.24 72.47
C ASP A 68 -45.42 10.40 71.27
N LEU A 69 -45.63 11.43 70.46
CA LEU A 69 -44.74 11.79 69.34
C LEU A 69 -43.34 12.17 69.84
N GLN A 70 -43.24 12.93 70.93
CA GLN A 70 -41.96 13.30 71.54
C GLN A 70 -41.23 12.08 72.10
N GLN A 71 -41.97 11.15 72.71
CA GLN A 71 -41.40 9.91 73.23
C GLN A 71 -40.90 9.01 72.10
N THR A 72 -41.68 8.86 71.02
CA THR A 72 -41.27 8.10 69.83
C THR A 72 -40.02 8.70 69.19
N LEU A 73 -39.93 10.02 69.06
CA LEU A 73 -38.74 10.70 68.55
C LEU A 73 -37.51 10.44 69.44
N LEU A 74 -37.70 10.35 70.75
CA LEU A 74 -36.62 10.08 71.70
C LEU A 74 -36.14 8.63 71.65
N ASP A 75 -37.07 7.69 71.45
CA ASP A 75 -36.78 6.26 71.30
C ASP A 75 -36.14 5.93 69.93
N ASP A 76 -36.45 6.71 68.89
CA ASP A 76 -35.88 6.57 67.53
C ASP A 76 -34.48 7.20 67.37
N LEU A 77 -33.95 7.89 68.40
CA LEU A 77 -32.57 8.37 68.39
C LEU A 77 -31.62 7.19 68.63
N PRO A 78 -30.76 6.83 67.66
CA PRO A 78 -29.89 5.67 67.81
C PRO A 78 -28.94 5.86 69.00
N VAL A 79 -28.81 4.82 69.82
CA VAL A 79 -27.88 4.75 70.95
C VAL A 79 -26.45 4.68 70.42
N THR A 80 -25.84 5.84 70.17
CA THR A 80 -24.40 6.08 69.88
C THR A 80 -23.64 4.82 69.44
N GLU A 81 -23.88 4.34 68.22
CA GLU A 81 -22.96 3.37 67.65
C GLU A 81 -21.64 4.10 67.41
N LYS A 82 -20.54 3.54 67.93
CA LYS A 82 -19.21 4.11 67.70
C LYS A 82 -18.92 4.05 66.20
N LYS A 83 -19.02 5.19 65.54
CA LYS A 83 -18.58 5.44 64.15
C LYS A 83 -17.24 4.75 63.90
N GLN A 84 -17.26 3.67 63.13
CA GLN A 84 -16.05 3.18 62.48
C GLN A 84 -15.88 3.99 61.20
N ALA A 85 -15.17 5.11 61.30
CA ALA A 85 -14.65 5.80 60.13
C ALA A 85 -13.88 4.77 59.30
N ALA A 86 -14.36 4.44 58.10
CA ALA A 86 -13.68 3.55 57.18
C ALA A 86 -12.45 4.27 56.62
N TYR A 87 -11.40 4.38 57.43
CA TYR A 87 -10.15 5.02 57.04
C TYR A 87 -9.38 4.05 56.14
N VAL A 88 -9.41 4.31 54.84
CA VAL A 88 -8.55 3.62 53.89
C VAL A 88 -7.11 3.96 54.24
N SER A 89 -6.35 2.96 54.69
CA SER A 89 -4.96 3.19 55.11
C SER A 89 -4.15 3.78 53.95
N PRO A 90 -3.30 4.81 54.17
CA PRO A 90 -2.42 5.35 53.13
C PRO A 90 -1.54 4.28 52.47
N ALA A 91 -1.27 3.18 53.19
CA ALA A 91 -0.54 2.01 52.70
C ALA A 91 -1.26 1.27 51.56
N MET A 92 -2.58 1.40 51.42
CA MET A 92 -3.37 0.78 50.34
C MET A 92 -3.41 1.64 49.07
N VAL A 93 -3.11 2.94 49.17
CA VAL A 93 -3.10 3.88 48.02
C VAL A 93 -1.85 3.67 47.17
N VAL A 94 -0.70 3.44 47.80
CA VAL A 94 0.59 3.24 47.12
C VAL A 94 0.55 2.10 46.07
N PRO A 95 0.10 0.87 46.40
CA PRO A 95 0.01 -0.19 45.40
C PRO A 95 -1.02 0.11 44.30
N GLY A 96 -2.12 0.80 44.63
CA GLY A 96 -3.10 1.27 43.64
C GLY A 96 -2.50 2.27 42.64
N LEU A 97 -1.71 3.23 43.11
CA LEU A 97 -1.00 4.20 42.27
C LEU A 97 0.03 3.53 41.37
N ILE A 98 0.82 2.60 41.91
CA ILE A 98 1.80 1.83 41.13
C ILE A 98 1.09 1.02 40.04
N LEU A 99 -0.04 0.41 40.37
CA LEU A 99 -0.86 -0.35 39.42
C LEU A 99 -1.43 0.55 38.32
N ILE A 100 -1.94 1.74 38.66
CA ILE A 100 -2.44 2.72 37.67
C ILE A 100 -1.32 3.16 36.73
N VAL A 101 -0.16 3.58 37.26
CA VAL A 101 1.00 3.98 36.44
C VAL A 101 1.46 2.82 35.56
N GLY A 102 1.58 1.62 36.14
CA GLY A 102 1.97 0.40 35.43
C GLY A 102 1.02 0.05 34.28
N ILE A 103 -0.29 0.14 34.50
CA ILE A 103 -1.29 -0.09 33.44
C ILE A 103 -1.19 0.99 32.37
N CYS A 104 -1.10 2.27 32.72
CA CYS A 104 -1.02 3.36 31.75
C CYS A 104 0.20 3.22 30.82
N TYR A 105 1.39 3.07 31.39
CA TYR A 105 2.61 2.91 30.58
C TYR A 105 2.73 1.53 29.94
N GLY A 106 2.18 0.48 30.55
CA GLY A 106 2.13 -0.87 29.99
C GLY A 106 1.25 -0.95 28.74
N VAL A 107 0.03 -0.38 28.81
CA VAL A 107 -0.87 -0.28 27.65
C VAL A 107 -0.26 0.60 26.58
N TYR A 108 0.36 1.73 26.94
CA TYR A 108 1.08 2.55 25.98
C TYR A 108 2.27 1.83 25.35
N GLY A 109 3.00 0.99 26.10
CA GLY A 109 4.07 0.17 25.55
C GLY A 109 3.57 -0.88 24.56
N ALA A 110 2.37 -1.44 24.79
CA ALA A 110 1.79 -2.47 23.93
C ALA A 110 1.10 -1.90 22.67
N VAL A 111 0.44 -0.74 22.77
CA VAL A 111 -0.39 -0.16 21.70
C VAL A 111 0.25 1.09 21.08
N GLY A 112 1.09 1.78 21.84
CA GLY A 112 1.71 3.03 21.43
C GLY A 112 2.75 2.82 20.33
N SER A 113 2.81 3.78 19.41
CA SER A 113 3.70 3.74 18.26
C SER A 113 4.91 4.65 18.43
N SER A 114 5.42 4.84 19.66
CA SER A 114 6.52 5.76 19.95
C SER A 114 7.75 5.50 19.07
N ALA A 115 8.11 4.23 18.87
CA ALA A 115 9.20 3.83 17.99
C ALA A 115 9.00 4.26 16.53
N LYS A 116 7.75 4.20 16.02
CA LYS A 116 7.43 4.66 14.67
C LYS A 116 7.53 6.18 14.54
N VAL A 117 7.13 6.91 15.59
CA VAL A 117 7.25 8.38 15.59
C VAL A 117 8.72 8.80 15.66
N GLU A 118 9.54 8.10 16.44
CA GLU A 118 10.99 8.32 16.49
C GLU A 118 11.64 8.02 15.14
N ALA A 119 11.33 6.87 14.53
CA ALA A 119 11.80 6.52 13.18
C ALA A 119 11.39 7.55 12.13
N TRP A 120 10.14 8.04 12.18
CA TRP A 120 9.67 9.12 11.32
C TRP A 120 10.48 10.41 11.50
N HIS A 121 10.76 10.82 12.75
CA HIS A 121 11.61 11.98 13.01
C HIS A 121 13.03 11.79 12.47
N GLN A 122 13.61 10.60 12.66
CA GLN A 122 14.93 10.27 12.13
C GLN A 122 14.95 10.33 10.60
N ALA A 123 13.95 9.77 9.93
CA ALA A 123 13.81 9.85 8.48
C ALA A 123 13.74 11.31 7.99
N VAL A 124 12.92 12.14 8.64
CA VAL A 124 12.80 13.57 8.32
C VAL A 124 14.13 14.31 8.50
N ASN A 125 14.87 14.01 9.58
CA ASN A 125 16.16 14.63 9.86
C ASN A 125 17.26 14.17 8.88
N ARG A 126 17.19 12.93 8.39
CA ARG A 126 18.13 12.36 7.40
C ARG A 126 17.81 12.75 5.95
N LEU A 127 16.69 13.41 5.69
CA LEU A 127 16.28 13.77 4.32
C LEU A 127 17.38 14.48 3.49
N PRO A 128 18.15 15.47 4.01
CA PRO A 128 19.20 16.12 3.23
C PRO A 128 20.31 15.14 2.81
N GLU A 129 20.74 14.27 3.73
CA GLU A 129 21.75 13.24 3.48
C GLU A 129 21.27 12.24 2.41
N LEU A 130 20.05 11.73 2.56
CA LEU A 130 19.47 10.76 1.62
C LEU A 130 19.28 11.37 0.22
N THR A 131 18.86 12.64 0.15
CA THR A 131 18.71 13.36 -1.12
C THR A 131 20.06 13.59 -1.79
N GLN A 132 21.09 13.96 -1.02
CA GLN A 132 22.45 14.14 -1.53
C GLN A 132 23.06 12.83 -2.02
N ARG A 133 22.84 11.72 -1.32
CA ARG A 133 23.29 10.39 -1.77
C ARG A 133 22.58 9.96 -3.05
N LEU A 134 21.31 10.30 -3.22
CA LEU A 134 20.55 10.01 -4.44
C LEU A 134 21.02 10.84 -5.64
N MET A 135 21.37 12.12 -5.43
CA MET A 135 21.68 13.06 -6.51
C MET A 135 23.18 13.30 -6.73
N GLY A 136 24.03 12.90 -5.80
CA GLY A 136 25.47 13.16 -5.84
C GLY A 136 26.26 12.13 -6.64
N ASP A 137 27.52 12.46 -6.93
CA ASP A 137 28.43 11.63 -7.74
C ASP A 137 28.67 10.21 -7.20
N ASN A 138 28.39 9.99 -5.90
CA ASN A 138 28.54 8.69 -5.24
C ASN A 138 27.34 7.75 -5.42
N ALA A 139 26.25 8.17 -6.07
CA ALA A 139 25.02 7.39 -6.21
C ALA A 139 25.25 6.01 -6.87
N SER A 140 26.26 5.90 -7.75
CA SER A 140 26.62 4.65 -8.43
C SER A 140 27.48 3.71 -7.57
N ASN A 141 28.21 4.24 -6.57
CA ASN A 141 29.13 3.47 -5.74
C ASN A 141 28.48 2.96 -4.45
N GLU A 142 27.47 3.69 -3.95
CA GLU A 142 26.79 3.35 -2.70
C GLU A 142 25.27 3.53 -2.84
N PRO A 143 24.57 2.59 -3.51
CA PRO A 143 23.15 2.69 -3.76
C PRO A 143 22.36 2.73 -2.45
N LEU A 144 21.25 3.47 -2.45
CA LEU A 144 20.34 3.51 -1.31
C LEU A 144 19.70 2.13 -1.10
N SER A 145 19.61 1.72 0.16
CA SER A 145 18.86 0.51 0.52
C SER A 145 17.35 0.72 0.36
N ASP A 146 16.57 -0.37 0.33
CA ASP A 146 15.10 -0.29 0.30
C ASP A 146 14.55 0.51 1.49
N GLN A 147 15.17 0.35 2.66
CA GLN A 147 14.81 1.11 3.86
C GLN A 147 15.13 2.60 3.70
N ASP A 148 16.30 2.95 3.17
CA ASP A 148 16.67 4.34 2.91
C ASP A 148 15.72 4.99 1.89
N MET A 149 15.27 4.25 0.87
CA MET A 149 14.29 4.74 -0.11
C MET A 149 12.90 4.96 0.51
N SER A 150 12.47 4.06 1.40
CA SER A 150 11.23 4.23 2.17
C SER A 150 11.31 5.47 3.07
N ASP A 151 12.42 5.63 3.80
CA ASP A 151 12.64 6.76 4.70
C ASP A 151 12.71 8.08 3.92
N LEU A 152 13.41 8.11 2.79
CA LEU A 152 13.46 9.25 1.87
C LEU A 152 12.05 9.63 1.40
N THR A 153 11.25 8.65 0.98
CA THR A 153 9.88 8.90 0.49
C THR A 153 8.99 9.46 1.59
N LEU A 154 9.03 8.86 2.79
CA LEU A 154 8.26 9.30 3.96
C LEU A 154 8.64 10.73 4.38
N ALA A 155 9.94 11.00 4.44
CA ALA A 155 10.47 12.29 4.82
C ALA A 155 10.15 13.38 3.78
N LEU A 156 10.31 13.06 2.50
CA LEU A 156 9.99 13.97 1.39
C LEU A 156 8.50 14.32 1.37
N ARG A 157 7.60 13.33 1.51
CA ARG A 157 6.15 13.57 1.65
C ARG A 157 5.83 14.46 2.85
N THR A 158 6.49 14.22 3.98
CA THR A 158 6.29 15.01 5.20
C THR A 158 6.72 16.46 5.00
N LYS A 159 7.89 16.68 4.39
CA LYS A 159 8.39 18.02 4.08
C LYS A 159 7.46 18.73 3.11
N LEU A 160 7.10 18.10 1.99
CA LEU A 160 6.25 18.70 0.97
C LEU A 160 4.82 18.99 1.44
N HIS A 161 4.31 18.22 2.41
CA HIS A 161 3.02 18.52 3.04
C HIS A 161 3.10 19.76 3.95
N LYS A 162 4.25 20.02 4.58
CA LYS A 162 4.45 21.22 5.41
C LYS A 162 4.81 22.44 4.57
N ASP A 163 5.78 22.27 3.67
CA ASP A 163 6.38 23.27 2.81
C ASP A 163 6.05 22.91 1.36
N GLY A 164 4.84 23.28 0.92
CA GLY A 164 4.25 22.84 -0.34
C GLY A 164 4.65 23.63 -1.60
N ASP A 165 5.68 24.47 -1.51
CA ASP A 165 6.18 25.37 -2.58
C ASP A 165 7.56 24.94 -3.09
N ASP A 166 7.74 23.63 -3.31
CA ASP A 166 8.95 23.02 -3.84
C ASP A 166 8.62 22.18 -5.10
N PRO A 167 8.60 22.80 -6.30
CA PRO A 167 8.23 22.12 -7.54
C PRO A 167 9.14 20.91 -7.84
N MET A 168 10.43 21.03 -7.53
CA MET A 168 11.42 19.97 -7.77
C MET A 168 11.27 18.82 -6.79
N GLY A 169 10.95 19.11 -5.52
CA GLY A 169 10.61 18.08 -4.55
C GLY A 169 9.35 17.29 -4.96
N TRP A 170 8.33 17.97 -5.47
CA TRP A 170 7.13 17.31 -6.03
C TRP A 170 7.44 16.47 -7.27
N LEU A 171 8.31 16.95 -8.17
CA LEU A 171 8.79 16.18 -9.32
C LEU A 171 9.51 14.90 -8.89
N LEU A 172 10.42 15.01 -7.93
CA LEU A 172 11.14 13.85 -7.38
C LEU A 172 10.18 12.84 -6.75
N LEU A 173 9.25 13.31 -5.91
CA LEU A 173 8.24 12.46 -5.30
C LEU A 173 7.41 11.72 -6.36
N GLY A 174 7.00 12.43 -7.42
CA GLY A 174 6.28 11.83 -8.54
C GLY A 174 7.10 10.75 -9.27
N ARG A 175 8.41 10.97 -9.50
CA ARG A 175 9.29 9.99 -10.14
C ARG A 175 9.45 8.73 -9.29
N ILE A 176 9.62 8.90 -7.98
CA ILE A 176 9.68 7.79 -7.03
C ILE A 176 8.35 7.02 -7.02
N ALA A 177 7.22 7.72 -7.03
CA ALA A 177 5.91 7.08 -7.06
C ALA A 177 5.69 6.28 -8.36
N ILE A 178 6.12 6.79 -9.52
CA ILE A 178 6.12 6.03 -10.78
C ILE A 178 6.97 4.76 -10.67
N ALA A 179 8.19 4.88 -10.13
CA ALA A 179 9.09 3.73 -9.94
C ALA A 179 8.47 2.66 -9.01
N ASN A 180 7.76 3.11 -7.97
CA ASN A 180 7.05 2.25 -7.01
C ASN A 180 5.67 1.77 -7.51
N ARG A 181 5.27 2.13 -8.74
CA ARG A 181 3.94 1.84 -9.32
C ARG A 181 2.78 2.40 -8.50
N ASP A 182 3.03 3.44 -7.70
CA ASP A 182 2.00 4.20 -6.98
C ASP A 182 1.45 5.31 -7.89
N GLY A 183 0.49 4.94 -8.75
CA GLY A 183 -0.12 5.85 -9.71
C GLY A 183 -0.84 7.03 -9.07
N ALA A 184 -1.45 6.82 -7.89
CA ALA A 184 -2.20 7.87 -7.19
C ALA A 184 -1.27 8.95 -6.64
N THR A 185 -0.17 8.55 -5.97
CA THR A 185 0.84 9.51 -5.50
C THR A 185 1.54 10.16 -6.68
N ALA A 186 1.82 9.43 -7.76
CA ALA A 186 2.42 10.00 -8.97
C ALA A 186 1.56 11.10 -9.59
N GLU A 187 0.26 10.84 -9.83
CA GLU A 187 -0.66 11.83 -10.41
C GLU A 187 -0.75 13.09 -9.54
N MET A 188 -0.91 12.91 -8.23
CA MET A 188 -1.00 14.02 -7.28
C MET A 188 0.30 14.86 -7.23
N ALA A 189 1.45 14.21 -7.06
CA ALA A 189 2.73 14.89 -6.94
C ALA A 189 3.13 15.60 -8.24
N MET A 190 2.96 14.94 -9.38
CA MET A 190 3.36 15.49 -10.67
C MET A 190 2.44 16.62 -11.13
N LYS A 191 1.14 16.53 -10.80
CA LYS A 191 0.21 17.65 -10.99
C LYS A 191 0.63 18.84 -10.12
N ARG A 192 0.95 18.62 -8.84
CA ARG A 192 1.37 19.70 -7.93
C ARG A 192 2.66 20.37 -8.41
N ALA A 193 3.64 19.60 -8.89
CA ALA A 193 4.85 20.14 -9.51
C ALA A 193 4.52 21.05 -10.70
N TYR A 194 3.63 20.58 -11.60
CA TYR A 194 3.19 21.34 -12.76
C TYR A 194 2.42 22.61 -12.43
N ASP A 195 1.53 22.57 -11.43
CA ASP A 195 0.76 23.72 -10.97
C ASP A 195 1.67 24.83 -10.40
N LEU A 196 2.79 24.46 -9.76
CA LEU A 196 3.75 25.41 -9.20
C LEU A 196 4.71 25.98 -10.25
N ASN A 197 5.17 25.15 -11.19
CA ASN A 197 6.09 25.60 -12.25
C ASN A 197 5.79 24.90 -13.59
N PRO A 198 4.83 25.41 -14.38
CA PRO A 198 4.43 24.79 -15.65
C PRO A 198 5.39 25.08 -16.80
N VAL A 199 6.31 26.03 -16.62
CA VAL A 199 7.27 26.46 -17.66
C VAL A 199 8.44 25.50 -17.75
N ASP A 200 8.82 24.89 -16.63
CA ASP A 200 9.92 23.95 -16.54
C ASP A 200 9.70 22.70 -17.41
N THR A 201 10.72 22.37 -18.21
CA THR A 201 10.67 21.28 -19.19
C THR A 201 10.57 19.92 -18.52
N ASP A 202 11.33 19.68 -17.45
CA ASP A 202 11.39 18.38 -16.76
C ASP A 202 10.08 18.10 -16.01
N ILE A 203 9.49 19.12 -15.40
CA ILE A 203 8.17 19.02 -14.77
C ILE A 203 7.10 18.74 -15.82
N ARG A 204 7.09 19.50 -16.93
CA ARG A 204 6.11 19.31 -18.01
C ARG A 204 6.20 17.89 -18.59
N LEU A 205 7.41 17.40 -18.80
CA LEU A 205 7.66 16.05 -19.28
C LEU A 205 7.17 15.00 -18.26
N GLY A 206 7.56 15.15 -17.00
CA GLY A 206 7.15 14.24 -15.92
C GLY A 206 5.63 14.15 -15.81
N TYR A 207 4.94 15.29 -15.82
CA TYR A 207 3.49 15.34 -15.75
C TYR A 207 2.82 14.71 -16.97
N ALA A 208 3.30 15.01 -18.17
CA ALA A 208 2.80 14.37 -19.39
C ALA A 208 2.97 12.85 -19.35
N GLN A 209 4.12 12.35 -18.89
CA GLN A 209 4.35 10.91 -18.72
C GLN A 209 3.33 10.30 -17.75
N THR A 210 3.09 10.93 -16.60
CA THR A 210 2.09 10.48 -15.62
C THR A 210 0.68 10.43 -16.21
N LEU A 211 0.30 11.44 -17.00
CA LEU A 211 -1.00 11.48 -17.68
C LEU A 211 -1.16 10.34 -18.69
N MET A 212 -0.10 9.99 -19.42
CA MET A 212 -0.11 8.85 -20.36
C MET A 212 -0.30 7.51 -19.63
N LEU A 213 0.35 7.34 -18.48
CA LEU A 213 0.24 6.14 -17.64
C LEU A 213 -1.19 5.91 -17.09
N SER A 214 -2.01 6.96 -17.00
CA SER A 214 -3.39 6.86 -16.49
C SER A 214 -4.33 6.04 -17.38
N GLY A 215 -4.03 5.93 -18.68
CA GLY A 215 -4.89 5.28 -19.68
C GLY A 215 -6.20 6.01 -20.00
N LYS A 216 -6.46 7.21 -19.43
CA LYS A 216 -7.69 7.97 -19.65
C LYS A 216 -7.59 8.78 -20.94
N PRO A 217 -8.53 8.65 -21.91
CA PRO A 217 -8.42 9.30 -23.22
C PRO A 217 -8.19 10.82 -23.16
N GLY A 218 -8.89 11.52 -22.27
CA GLY A 218 -8.74 12.97 -22.10
C GLY A 218 -7.37 13.37 -21.53
N GLN A 219 -6.79 12.56 -20.64
CA GLN A 219 -5.45 12.81 -20.09
C GLN A 219 -4.36 12.55 -21.14
N SER A 220 -4.54 11.53 -21.99
CA SER A 220 -3.61 11.24 -23.08
C SER A 220 -3.51 12.38 -24.10
N GLU A 221 -4.61 13.06 -24.44
CA GLU A 221 -4.55 14.22 -25.34
C GLU A 221 -3.84 15.40 -24.69
N LEU A 222 -4.13 15.69 -23.42
CA LEU A 222 -3.42 16.73 -22.68
C LEU A 222 -1.91 16.42 -22.62
N ALA A 223 -1.53 15.16 -22.35
CA ALA A 223 -0.13 14.74 -22.36
C ALA A 223 0.56 15.00 -23.70
N ARG A 224 -0.09 14.64 -24.82
CA ARG A 224 0.42 14.94 -26.16
C ARG A 224 0.62 16.44 -26.38
N GLN A 225 -0.32 17.28 -25.93
CA GLN A 225 -0.19 18.74 -26.04
C GLN A 225 1.03 19.25 -25.27
N LEU A 226 1.22 18.79 -24.03
CA LEU A 226 2.36 19.14 -23.20
C LEU A 226 3.69 18.68 -23.83
N LEU A 227 3.76 17.46 -24.36
CA LEU A 227 4.96 16.94 -25.04
C LEU A 227 5.27 17.72 -26.32
N ARG A 228 4.26 18.11 -27.11
CA ARG A 228 4.46 19.00 -28.27
C ARG A 228 4.99 20.37 -27.85
N GLN A 229 4.57 20.90 -26.70
CA GLN A 229 5.14 22.14 -26.16
C GLN A 229 6.60 21.97 -25.73
N VAL A 230 6.95 20.85 -25.10
CA VAL A 230 8.35 20.52 -24.77
C VAL A 230 9.21 20.53 -26.03
N ILE A 231 8.79 19.82 -27.08
CA ILE A 231 9.55 19.75 -28.34
C ILE A 231 9.62 21.10 -29.04
N LYS A 232 8.61 21.97 -28.92
CA LYS A 232 8.66 23.34 -29.46
C LYS A 232 9.73 24.20 -28.78
N SER A 233 9.94 24.03 -27.47
CA SER A 233 10.97 24.77 -26.73
C SER A 233 12.35 24.12 -26.81
N ASP A 234 12.39 22.78 -26.83
CA ASP A 234 13.59 21.97 -26.89
C ASP A 234 13.41 20.85 -27.93
N HIS A 235 13.83 21.16 -29.16
CA HIS A 235 13.78 20.22 -30.28
C HIS A 235 14.71 19.00 -30.09
N SER A 236 15.65 19.07 -29.14
CA SER A 236 16.61 18.01 -28.85
C SER A 236 16.15 17.03 -27.78
N ASN A 237 14.95 17.23 -27.21
CA ASN A 237 14.43 16.41 -26.12
C ASN A 237 14.06 14.98 -26.58
N VAL A 238 15.03 14.08 -26.50
CA VAL A 238 14.91 12.67 -26.91
C VAL A 238 13.78 11.95 -26.16
N GLN A 239 13.54 12.29 -24.89
CA GLN A 239 12.51 11.63 -24.08
C GLN A 239 11.10 12.03 -24.54
N ALA A 240 10.86 13.31 -24.82
CA ALA A 240 9.58 13.76 -25.36
C ALA A 240 9.30 13.17 -26.76
N LEU A 241 10.33 13.12 -27.63
CA LEU A 241 10.24 12.46 -28.94
C LEU A 241 9.89 10.97 -28.81
N SER A 242 10.53 10.27 -27.87
CA SER A 242 10.25 8.85 -27.65
C SER A 242 8.82 8.61 -27.18
N LEU A 243 8.32 9.41 -26.23
CA LEU A 243 6.95 9.27 -25.71
C LEU A 243 5.91 9.52 -26.83
N LEU A 244 6.09 10.57 -27.62
CA LEU A 244 5.21 10.85 -28.76
C LEU A 244 5.28 9.77 -29.85
N ALA A 245 6.47 9.22 -30.10
CA ALA A 245 6.62 8.16 -31.09
C ALA A 245 5.88 6.88 -30.69
N PHE A 246 5.98 6.48 -29.41
CA PHE A 246 5.24 5.33 -28.89
C PHE A 246 3.72 5.58 -28.92
N ASP A 247 3.26 6.73 -28.44
CA ASP A 247 1.83 7.08 -28.50
C ASP A 247 1.30 7.09 -29.95
N ALA A 248 2.05 7.69 -30.89
CA ALA A 248 1.67 7.71 -32.30
C ALA A 248 1.57 6.30 -32.88
N PHE A 249 2.51 5.40 -32.52
CA PHE A 249 2.47 4.01 -32.98
C PHE A 249 1.27 3.25 -32.41
N GLU A 250 0.97 3.41 -31.12
CA GLU A 250 -0.19 2.78 -30.47
C GLU A 250 -1.51 3.26 -31.06
N GLN A 251 -1.60 4.54 -31.40
CA GLN A 251 -2.76 5.15 -32.06
C GLN A 251 -2.84 4.85 -33.57
N LYS A 252 -1.97 3.97 -34.09
CA LYS A 252 -1.87 3.62 -35.52
C LYS A 252 -1.50 4.80 -36.44
N ASN A 253 -1.02 5.90 -35.90
CA ASN A 253 -0.46 7.03 -36.64
C ASN A 253 1.00 6.72 -37.02
N TYR A 254 1.18 5.66 -37.81
CA TYR A 254 2.50 5.09 -38.12
C TYR A 254 3.45 6.09 -38.79
N GLN A 255 2.93 7.00 -39.62
CA GLN A 255 3.75 8.04 -40.25
C GLN A 255 4.38 8.97 -39.20
N GLN A 256 3.59 9.46 -38.24
CA GLN A 256 4.10 10.31 -37.16
C GLN A 256 5.12 9.56 -36.29
N ALA A 257 4.87 8.28 -36.01
CA ALA A 257 5.83 7.45 -35.27
C ALA A 257 7.19 7.35 -35.99
N VAL A 258 7.17 7.15 -37.33
CA VAL A 258 8.37 7.15 -38.16
C VAL A 258 9.09 8.50 -38.09
N ASP A 259 8.35 9.60 -38.20
CA ASP A 259 8.94 10.94 -38.17
C ASP A 259 9.66 11.22 -36.84
N TYR A 260 9.02 10.91 -35.71
CA TYR A 260 9.62 11.10 -34.37
C TYR A 260 10.82 10.18 -34.13
N TRP A 261 10.74 8.89 -34.46
CA TRP A 261 11.87 7.98 -34.30
C TRP A 261 13.03 8.33 -35.23
N THR A 262 12.76 8.84 -36.43
CA THR A 262 13.80 9.31 -37.36
C THR A 262 14.50 10.53 -36.79
N MET A 263 13.75 11.51 -36.29
CA MET A 263 14.33 12.69 -35.63
C MET A 263 15.19 12.28 -34.41
N MET A 264 14.66 11.38 -33.57
CA MET A 264 15.39 10.84 -32.43
C MET A 264 16.69 10.13 -32.84
N LYS A 265 16.64 9.29 -33.88
CA LYS A 265 17.83 8.59 -34.42
C LYS A 265 18.89 9.57 -34.93
N THR A 266 18.47 10.66 -35.58
CA THR A 266 19.38 11.71 -36.03
C THR A 266 20.04 12.45 -34.86
N LEU A 267 19.29 12.73 -33.78
CA LEU A 267 19.80 13.45 -32.61
C LEU A 267 20.82 12.64 -31.79
N ILE A 268 20.58 11.35 -31.58
CA ILE A 268 21.48 10.50 -30.77
C ILE A 268 22.73 10.03 -31.55
N GLY A 269 22.68 10.08 -32.88
CA GLY A 269 23.77 9.67 -33.76
C GLY A 269 23.92 8.15 -33.93
N PRO A 270 24.71 7.71 -34.92
CA PRO A 270 24.79 6.29 -35.31
C PRO A 270 25.49 5.38 -34.29
N ASN A 271 26.29 5.94 -33.37
CA ASN A 271 27.06 5.18 -32.39
C ASN A 271 26.32 4.96 -31.06
N ASP A 272 25.12 5.50 -30.88
CA ASP A 272 24.32 5.30 -29.66
C ASP A 272 23.75 3.87 -29.62
N SER A 273 23.77 3.25 -28.43
CA SER A 273 23.30 1.87 -28.20
C SER A 273 21.81 1.65 -28.55
N ARG A 274 21.01 2.72 -28.59
CA ARG A 274 19.57 2.69 -28.94
C ARG A 274 19.31 2.70 -30.44
N THR A 275 20.31 3.01 -31.28
CA THR A 275 20.17 3.13 -32.74
C THR A 275 19.61 1.87 -33.41
N PRO A 276 20.05 0.64 -33.07
CA PRO A 276 19.49 -0.58 -33.65
C PRO A 276 18.01 -0.79 -33.27
N MET A 277 17.61 -0.39 -32.07
CA MET A 277 16.20 -0.46 -31.65
C MET A 277 15.35 0.52 -32.45
N LEU A 278 15.78 1.78 -32.60
CA LEU A 278 15.05 2.78 -33.38
C LEU A 278 14.91 2.38 -34.85
N THR A 279 15.95 1.81 -35.43
CA THR A 279 15.92 1.34 -36.83
C THR A 279 14.83 0.28 -37.02
N ARG A 280 14.77 -0.71 -36.12
CA ARG A 280 13.71 -1.73 -36.13
C ARG A 280 12.31 -1.15 -35.90
N SER A 281 12.16 -0.18 -35.01
CA SER A 281 10.88 0.50 -34.77
C SER A 281 10.40 1.25 -36.01
N ILE A 282 11.30 1.98 -36.69
CA ILE A 282 11.02 2.68 -37.95
C ILE A 282 10.60 1.69 -39.03
N GLU A 283 11.35 0.59 -39.22
CA GLU A 283 11.02 -0.45 -40.21
C GLU A 283 9.64 -1.07 -39.94
N ARG A 284 9.36 -1.41 -38.67
CA ARG A 284 8.06 -1.97 -38.28
C ARG A 284 6.91 -1.01 -38.57
N ALA A 285 7.04 0.27 -38.26
CA ALA A 285 6.01 1.24 -38.59
C ALA A 285 5.84 1.42 -40.10
N LYS A 286 6.93 1.42 -40.88
CA LYS A 286 6.85 1.46 -42.35
C LYS A 286 6.14 0.24 -42.93
N MET A 287 6.37 -0.96 -42.39
CA MET A 287 5.63 -2.17 -42.78
C MET A 287 4.13 -2.01 -42.52
N ARG A 288 3.73 -1.48 -41.35
CA ARG A 288 2.32 -1.22 -41.05
C ARG A 288 1.68 -0.18 -41.96
N ILE A 289 2.43 0.80 -42.44
CA ILE A 289 1.97 1.74 -43.47
C ILE A 289 1.73 0.98 -44.78
N ALA A 290 2.68 0.16 -45.22
CA ALA A 290 2.57 -0.62 -46.46
C ALA A 290 1.41 -1.64 -46.42
N ASP A 291 1.20 -2.32 -45.29
CA ASP A 291 0.09 -3.24 -45.08
C ASP A 291 -1.26 -2.51 -45.06
N GLY A 292 -1.31 -1.30 -44.48
CA GLY A 292 -2.50 -0.45 -44.46
C GLY A 292 -2.85 0.15 -45.82
N ASP A 293 -1.85 0.43 -46.66
CA ASP A 293 -2.03 0.91 -48.04
C ASP A 293 -2.42 -0.23 -49.00
N SER A 294 -2.08 -1.47 -48.65
CA SER A 294 -2.50 -2.68 -49.38
C SER A 294 -4.00 -3.00 -49.23
N SER A 295 -4.74 -2.26 -48.40
CA SER A 295 -6.22 -2.33 -48.30
C SER A 295 -6.96 -1.28 -49.14
N LYS A 296 -6.30 -0.61 -50.08
CA LYS A 296 -6.93 0.35 -51.01
C LYS A 296 -6.87 -0.06 -52.48
N VAL A 297 -6.86 -1.35 -52.82
CA VAL A 297 -7.33 -1.82 -54.14
C VAL A 297 -7.90 -3.23 -54.03
N ALA A 298 -9.21 -3.36 -53.85
CA ALA A 298 -10.01 -4.42 -54.47
C ALA A 298 -11.50 -4.04 -54.42
N PRO A 299 -12.25 -4.17 -55.53
CA PRO A 299 -13.68 -4.00 -55.53
C PRO A 299 -14.41 -5.21 -54.94
N ASP A 300 -15.60 -4.91 -54.42
CA ASP A 300 -16.70 -5.81 -54.07
C ASP A 300 -16.86 -6.99 -55.05
N PRO A 301 -17.14 -8.22 -54.55
CA PRO A 301 -18.50 -8.67 -54.69
C PRO A 301 -19.05 -9.44 -53.47
N THR A 302 -20.23 -9.00 -53.10
CA THR A 302 -21.22 -9.67 -52.28
C THR A 302 -21.74 -10.94 -52.98
N ALA A 303 -21.64 -12.12 -52.34
CA ALA A 303 -22.63 -13.20 -52.43
C ALA A 303 -22.36 -14.28 -51.36
N ILE A 304 -23.26 -14.25 -50.38
CA ILE A 304 -23.66 -15.24 -49.37
C ILE A 304 -23.83 -16.65 -49.96
N ASP A 305 -23.33 -17.68 -49.26
CA ASP A 305 -24.16 -18.85 -48.96
C ASP A 305 -23.68 -19.60 -47.69
N GLU A 306 -24.64 -20.18 -47.01
CA GLU A 306 -24.65 -20.60 -45.61
C GLU A 306 -24.11 -22.03 -45.36
N THR A 307 -24.03 -22.39 -44.06
CA THR A 307 -23.90 -23.74 -43.47
C THR A 307 -22.45 -24.21 -43.29
N THR A 308 -21.92 -24.37 -42.08
CA THR A 308 -22.19 -25.54 -41.23
C THR A 308 -21.61 -25.33 -39.81
N THR A 309 -22.52 -25.39 -38.84
CA THR A 309 -22.49 -26.17 -37.58
C THR A 309 -21.17 -26.32 -36.80
N GLN A 310 -21.28 -25.92 -35.53
CA GLN A 310 -20.54 -26.41 -34.37
C GLN A 310 -20.15 -27.90 -34.48
N SER A 311 -18.90 -28.21 -34.15
CA SER A 311 -18.52 -29.54 -33.66
C SER A 311 -17.40 -29.36 -32.66
N GLU A 312 -17.76 -29.49 -31.39
CA GLU A 312 -16.87 -30.06 -30.39
C GLU A 312 -16.40 -31.42 -30.90
N THR A 313 -15.09 -31.62 -31.02
CA THR A 313 -14.52 -32.96 -30.93
C THR A 313 -13.12 -32.84 -30.33
N GLN A 314 -12.99 -33.40 -29.13
CA GLN A 314 -11.72 -33.80 -28.55
C GLN A 314 -10.96 -34.68 -29.56
N ASN A 315 -9.79 -34.22 -29.99
CA ASN A 315 -8.69 -35.08 -30.39
C ASN A 315 -7.40 -34.36 -30.01
N ALA A 316 -6.53 -35.06 -29.28
CA ALA A 316 -5.27 -34.55 -28.78
C ALA A 316 -4.36 -34.12 -29.94
N ASP A 317 -4.10 -32.82 -30.03
CA ASP A 317 -3.14 -32.20 -30.95
C ASP A 317 -1.74 -32.35 -30.35
N THR A 318 -1.17 -33.56 -30.47
CA THR A 318 0.17 -33.90 -29.98
C THR A 318 1.29 -33.10 -30.69
N ASP A 319 0.97 -32.36 -31.75
CA ASP A 319 1.92 -31.58 -32.55
C ASP A 319 2.08 -30.13 -32.08
N LYS A 320 1.20 -29.61 -31.20
CA LYS A 320 1.28 -28.22 -30.68
C LYS A 320 1.60 -28.14 -29.19
N GLN A 321 2.39 -29.08 -28.72
CA GLN A 321 2.79 -29.16 -27.33
C GLN A 321 4.28 -29.46 -27.19
N VAL A 322 4.86 -29.17 -26.02
CA VAL A 322 6.23 -29.56 -25.70
C VAL A 322 6.25 -30.18 -24.31
N THR A 323 6.94 -31.31 -24.15
CA THR A 323 7.00 -32.04 -22.88
C THR A 323 8.38 -31.89 -22.25
N ALA A 324 8.43 -31.47 -20.99
CA ALA A 324 9.65 -31.30 -20.23
C ALA A 324 9.65 -32.18 -18.97
N THR A 325 10.69 -32.99 -18.81
CA THR A 325 10.95 -33.74 -17.57
C THR A 325 12.08 -33.07 -16.79
N ILE A 326 11.75 -32.56 -15.61
CA ILE A 326 12.64 -31.74 -14.79
C ILE A 326 12.99 -32.54 -13.54
N ALA A 327 14.29 -32.65 -13.24
CA ALA A 327 14.77 -33.24 -12.00
C ALA A 327 15.49 -32.20 -11.13
N LEU A 328 15.59 -32.48 -9.83
CA LEU A 328 16.31 -31.65 -8.88
C LEU A 328 17.74 -32.20 -8.70
N GLY A 329 18.74 -31.33 -8.75
CA GLY A 329 20.12 -31.70 -8.46
C GLY A 329 20.30 -32.12 -6.99
N LYS A 330 21.29 -32.98 -6.71
CA LYS A 330 21.53 -33.53 -5.37
C LYS A 330 21.87 -32.47 -4.31
N ASP A 331 22.45 -31.35 -4.74
CA ASP A 331 22.89 -30.25 -3.87
C ASP A 331 21.86 -29.11 -3.76
N VAL A 332 20.69 -29.26 -4.38
CA VAL A 332 19.67 -28.21 -4.40
C VAL A 332 18.76 -28.34 -3.18
N VAL A 333 18.81 -27.33 -2.33
CA VAL A 333 17.89 -27.19 -1.19
C VAL A 333 16.76 -26.24 -1.58
N LEU A 334 15.53 -26.75 -1.60
CA LEU A 334 14.35 -25.94 -1.89
C LEU A 334 14.06 -24.97 -0.72
N PRO A 335 13.67 -23.70 -1.00
CA PRO A 335 13.30 -22.74 0.03
C PRO A 335 11.99 -23.14 0.73
N LYS A 336 11.73 -22.57 1.92
CA LYS A 336 10.52 -22.87 2.72
C LYS A 336 9.24 -22.27 2.13
N GLN A 337 9.36 -21.26 1.28
CA GLN A 337 8.27 -20.53 0.63
C GLN A 337 8.70 -20.12 -0.78
N GLY A 338 7.73 -19.93 -1.68
CA GLY A 338 7.98 -19.62 -3.09
C GLY A 338 7.31 -20.62 -4.04
N ASN A 339 7.75 -20.62 -5.30
CA ASN A 339 7.18 -21.42 -6.39
C ASN A 339 8.26 -21.87 -7.38
N ILE A 340 7.95 -22.91 -8.14
CA ILE A 340 8.72 -23.35 -9.30
C ILE A 340 8.11 -22.69 -10.53
N ILE A 341 8.90 -21.91 -11.25
CA ILE A 341 8.48 -21.27 -12.49
C ILE A 341 9.13 -22.00 -13.66
N ILE A 342 8.30 -22.56 -14.53
CA ILE A 342 8.71 -23.21 -15.78
C ILE A 342 8.37 -22.25 -16.90
N SER A 343 9.35 -21.88 -17.71
CA SER A 343 9.21 -20.86 -18.73
C SER A 343 9.82 -21.31 -20.06
N VAL A 344 9.14 -20.97 -21.15
CA VAL A 344 9.57 -21.29 -22.51
C VAL A 344 10.08 -20.02 -23.15
N HIS A 345 11.31 -20.09 -23.66
CA HIS A 345 11.99 -18.98 -24.33
C HIS A 345 12.31 -19.37 -25.76
N ASP A 346 12.52 -18.37 -26.61
CA ASP A 346 13.00 -18.57 -27.97
C ASP A 346 14.37 -19.27 -27.97
N ALA A 347 14.70 -20.02 -29.03
CA ALA A 347 15.97 -20.72 -29.19
C ALA A 347 17.19 -19.77 -29.24
N ASP A 348 16.94 -18.48 -29.48
CA ASP A 348 17.94 -17.40 -29.41
C ASP A 348 18.34 -17.03 -27.96
N GLY A 349 17.68 -17.60 -26.95
CA GLY A 349 18.02 -17.39 -25.54
C GLY A 349 17.52 -16.06 -24.96
N SER A 350 16.51 -15.45 -25.61
CA SER A 350 15.86 -14.22 -25.15
C SER A 350 15.45 -14.31 -23.67
N PRO A 351 15.60 -13.26 -22.85
CA PRO A 351 15.22 -13.28 -21.45
C PRO A 351 13.69 -13.24 -21.23
N MET A 352 12.91 -12.88 -22.25
CA MET A 352 11.47 -12.75 -22.15
C MET A 352 10.78 -14.10 -22.49
N PRO A 353 10.01 -14.68 -21.55
CA PRO A 353 9.31 -15.93 -21.79
C PRO A 353 8.07 -15.73 -22.67
N ILE A 354 7.79 -16.72 -23.51
CA ILE A 354 6.63 -16.78 -24.41
C ILE A 354 5.47 -17.52 -23.74
N ALA A 355 5.78 -18.58 -22.99
CA ALA A 355 4.85 -19.30 -22.15
C ALA A 355 5.46 -19.52 -20.76
N ALA A 356 4.62 -19.55 -19.72
CA ALA A 356 5.08 -19.86 -18.38
C ALA A 356 4.01 -20.54 -17.53
N VAL A 357 4.44 -21.49 -16.71
CA VAL A 357 3.62 -22.19 -15.72
C VAL A 357 4.24 -22.02 -14.35
N LYS A 358 3.38 -21.74 -13.36
CA LYS A 358 3.73 -21.58 -11.95
C LYS A 358 3.25 -22.78 -11.16
N LEU A 359 4.16 -23.44 -10.43
CA LEU A 359 3.88 -24.63 -9.63
C LEU A 359 4.30 -24.42 -8.18
N PRO A 360 3.59 -25.02 -7.20
CA PRO A 360 3.97 -24.93 -5.79
C PRO A 360 5.27 -25.70 -5.49
N LEU A 361 6.02 -25.29 -4.48
CA LEU A 361 7.24 -25.99 -4.03
C LEU A 361 6.99 -27.40 -3.47
N SER A 362 5.74 -27.73 -3.16
CA SER A 362 5.33 -29.09 -2.76
C SER A 362 5.34 -30.09 -3.91
N THR A 363 5.60 -29.64 -5.15
CA THR A 363 5.68 -30.51 -6.32
C THR A 363 6.84 -31.50 -6.18
N LYS A 364 6.55 -32.78 -6.40
CA LYS A 364 7.54 -33.85 -6.32
C LYS A 364 8.38 -33.91 -7.59
N PHE A 365 9.68 -34.07 -7.42
CA PHE A 365 10.63 -34.30 -8.51
C PHE A 365 10.98 -35.80 -8.61
N PRO A 366 11.30 -36.31 -9.82
CA PRO A 366 11.24 -35.61 -11.11
C PRO A 366 9.80 -35.30 -11.53
N LEU A 367 9.62 -34.14 -12.15
CA LEU A 367 8.33 -33.62 -12.61
C LEU A 367 8.30 -33.67 -14.14
N THR A 368 7.24 -34.21 -14.72
CA THR A 368 6.96 -34.11 -16.16
C THR A 368 5.80 -33.15 -16.38
N ILE A 369 5.99 -32.15 -17.23
CA ILE A 369 4.96 -31.17 -17.61
C ILE A 369 4.86 -31.07 -19.13
N THR A 370 3.66 -30.89 -19.64
CA THR A 370 3.39 -30.60 -21.05
C THR A 370 2.87 -29.17 -21.16
N LEU A 371 3.53 -28.33 -21.96
CA LEU A 371 3.12 -26.95 -22.21
C LEU A 371 2.50 -26.83 -23.60
N THR A 372 1.45 -26.03 -23.70
CA THR A 372 0.66 -25.80 -24.92
C THR A 372 0.43 -24.31 -25.15
N ASP A 373 -0.27 -23.96 -26.23
CA ASP A 373 -0.64 -22.56 -26.51
C ASP A 373 -1.46 -21.90 -25.39
N LYS A 374 -2.17 -22.68 -24.57
CA LYS A 374 -2.93 -22.18 -23.41
C LYS A 374 -2.03 -21.59 -22.33
N ASP A 375 -0.76 -21.98 -22.29
CA ASP A 375 0.23 -21.51 -21.33
C ASP A 375 1.00 -20.27 -21.84
N SER A 376 0.67 -19.80 -23.05
CA SER A 376 1.29 -18.62 -23.67
C SER A 376 0.88 -17.34 -22.93
N MET A 377 1.87 -16.53 -22.55
CA MET A 377 1.64 -15.28 -21.82
C MET A 377 1.23 -14.12 -22.74
N ILE A 378 1.51 -14.22 -24.04
CA ILE A 378 1.30 -13.14 -25.01
C ILE A 378 0.26 -13.61 -26.05
N PRO A 379 -0.96 -13.01 -26.09
CA PRO A 379 -2.01 -13.44 -27.01
C PRO A 379 -1.62 -13.38 -28.50
N GLN A 380 -0.70 -12.50 -28.87
CA GLN A 380 -0.21 -12.29 -30.24
C GLN A 380 1.00 -13.17 -30.60
N ARG A 381 1.58 -13.92 -29.66
CA ARG A 381 2.73 -14.80 -29.89
C ARG A 381 2.59 -16.06 -29.04
N GLN A 382 2.10 -17.12 -29.67
CA GLN A 382 1.79 -18.40 -29.04
C GLN A 382 3.00 -19.35 -29.06
N LEU A 383 3.01 -20.35 -28.19
CA LEU A 383 4.06 -21.37 -28.11
C LEU A 383 4.23 -22.11 -29.46
N SER A 384 3.15 -22.41 -30.16
CA SER A 384 3.12 -23.05 -31.47
C SER A 384 3.73 -22.22 -32.61
N SER A 385 3.97 -20.92 -32.38
CA SER A 385 4.67 -20.07 -33.35
C SER A 385 6.19 -20.28 -33.36
N LEU A 386 6.72 -21.07 -32.42
CA LEU A 386 8.15 -21.35 -32.28
C LEU A 386 8.54 -22.65 -32.97
N SER A 387 9.55 -22.59 -33.83
CA SER A 387 10.16 -23.78 -34.45
C SER A 387 11.10 -24.51 -33.49
N GLU A 388 11.85 -23.76 -32.68
CA GLU A 388 12.74 -24.27 -31.64
C GLU A 388 12.61 -23.39 -30.39
N MET A 389 12.79 -23.99 -29.22
CA MET A 389 12.68 -23.31 -27.93
C MET A 389 13.64 -23.84 -26.89
N ILE A 390 13.87 -23.04 -25.85
CA ILE A 390 14.59 -23.43 -24.64
C ILE A 390 13.63 -23.35 -23.46
N ILE A 391 13.53 -24.45 -22.70
CA ILE A 391 12.71 -24.52 -21.51
C ILE A 391 13.61 -24.29 -20.30
N ARG A 392 13.23 -23.35 -19.45
CA ARG A 392 13.95 -23.00 -18.23
C ARG A 392 13.05 -23.18 -17.02
N ALA A 393 13.53 -23.93 -16.04
CA ALA A 393 12.89 -24.03 -14.73
C ALA A 393 13.71 -23.26 -13.70
N ARG A 394 13.06 -22.43 -12.90
CA ARG A 394 13.68 -21.79 -11.73
C ARG A 394 12.87 -22.01 -10.47
N VAL A 395 13.52 -21.93 -9.34
CA VAL A 395 12.93 -21.97 -8.00
C VAL A 395 12.96 -20.54 -7.45
N ASP A 396 11.79 -19.92 -7.32
CA ASP A 396 11.65 -18.65 -6.60
C ASP A 396 11.56 -18.90 -5.08
N SER A 397 12.03 -17.93 -4.30
CA SER A 397 12.08 -18.00 -2.82
C SER A 397 11.15 -17.00 -2.12
N ASP A 398 10.55 -16.06 -2.85
CA ASP A 398 9.74 -14.96 -2.32
C ASP A 398 8.36 -14.82 -2.99
N GLY A 399 8.04 -15.72 -3.93
CA GLY A 399 6.79 -15.69 -4.68
C GLY A 399 6.72 -14.65 -5.81
N ASN A 400 7.82 -13.93 -6.07
CA ASN A 400 7.92 -12.93 -7.13
C ASN A 400 8.37 -13.55 -8.47
N VAL A 401 7.89 -12.98 -9.58
CA VAL A 401 8.14 -13.46 -10.95
C VAL A 401 9.47 -12.90 -11.52
N MET A 402 10.12 -11.96 -10.83
CA MET A 402 11.47 -11.49 -11.21
C MET A 402 12.58 -12.45 -10.78
N THR A 403 13.60 -12.61 -11.62
CA THR A 403 14.78 -13.44 -11.32
C THR A 403 15.67 -12.73 -10.30
N LYS A 404 16.08 -13.42 -9.22
CA LYS A 404 17.03 -12.90 -8.23
C LYS A 404 18.36 -13.65 -8.26
N GLN A 405 19.40 -12.96 -7.80
CA GLN A 405 20.72 -13.55 -7.58
C GLN A 405 20.60 -14.66 -6.51
N GLY A 406 21.16 -15.85 -6.78
CA GLY A 406 21.06 -17.01 -5.90
C GLY A 406 19.86 -17.93 -6.12
N ASP A 407 18.90 -17.57 -6.99
CA ASP A 407 17.79 -18.47 -7.34
C ASP A 407 18.31 -19.71 -8.09
N TRP A 408 17.87 -20.90 -7.69
CA TRP A 408 18.21 -22.13 -8.39
C TRP A 408 17.52 -22.20 -9.74
N TYR A 409 18.24 -22.57 -10.79
CA TYR A 409 17.70 -22.76 -12.13
C TYR A 409 18.36 -23.93 -12.88
N GLY A 410 17.66 -24.38 -13.92
CA GLY A 410 18.11 -25.33 -14.92
C GLY A 410 17.48 -25.01 -16.26
N GLN A 411 18.11 -25.41 -17.36
CA GLN A 411 17.57 -25.20 -18.70
C GLN A 411 17.82 -26.39 -19.62
N SER A 412 16.92 -26.61 -20.57
CA SER A 412 17.03 -27.63 -21.61
C SER A 412 18.02 -27.23 -22.70
N SER A 413 18.35 -28.19 -23.56
CA SER A 413 18.84 -27.91 -24.91
C SER A 413 17.71 -27.33 -25.78
N LYS A 414 18.08 -26.80 -26.96
CA LYS A 414 17.10 -26.42 -27.99
C LYS A 414 16.21 -27.62 -28.31
N THR A 415 14.90 -27.42 -28.25
CA THR A 415 13.89 -28.46 -28.42
C THR A 415 12.87 -27.98 -29.45
N PRO A 416 12.51 -28.79 -30.45
CA PRO A 416 11.48 -28.42 -31.42
C PRO A 416 10.07 -28.53 -30.84
N LEU A 417 9.09 -27.89 -31.49
CA LEU A 417 7.67 -28.10 -31.19
C LEU A 417 7.29 -29.58 -31.37
N GLY A 418 6.48 -30.14 -30.46
CA GLY A 418 6.19 -31.58 -30.39
C GLY A 418 7.28 -32.42 -29.72
N GLY A 419 8.43 -31.82 -29.39
CA GLY A 419 9.57 -32.52 -28.81
C GLY A 419 9.44 -32.80 -27.31
N GLU A 420 10.23 -33.76 -26.84
CA GLU A 420 10.43 -34.04 -25.43
C GLU A 420 11.86 -33.66 -25.01
N THR A 421 11.99 -33.09 -23.81
CA THR A 421 13.30 -32.72 -23.26
C THR A 421 13.39 -33.05 -21.78
N ALA A 422 14.61 -33.28 -21.29
CA ALA A 422 14.88 -33.51 -19.88
C ALA A 422 16.09 -32.72 -19.41
N PHE A 423 15.99 -32.09 -18.24
CA PHE A 423 17.08 -31.33 -17.65
C PHE A 423 16.98 -31.28 -16.12
N VAL A 424 18.08 -30.85 -15.49
CA VAL A 424 18.22 -30.80 -14.04
C VAL A 424 18.35 -29.36 -13.58
N ILE A 425 17.67 -28.99 -12.49
CA ILE A 425 17.90 -27.73 -11.77
C ILE A 425 19.16 -27.93 -10.92
N ASN A 426 20.25 -27.24 -11.25
CA ASN A 426 21.54 -27.41 -10.56
C ASN A 426 22.47 -26.18 -10.61
N LYS A 427 22.00 -25.04 -11.12
CA LYS A 427 22.79 -23.79 -11.18
C LYS A 427 22.11 -22.71 -10.37
N GLN A 428 22.86 -21.70 -9.94
CA GLN A 428 22.31 -20.48 -9.31
C GLN A 428 22.64 -19.27 -10.16
N TYR A 429 21.73 -18.29 -10.17
CA TYR A 429 21.92 -17.01 -10.86
C TYR A 429 22.97 -16.12 -10.21
#